data_AF-A0AAP2DP13-F1
#
_entry.id   AF-A0AAP2DP13-F1
#
_cell.length_a   1.000
_cell.length_b   1.000
_cell.length_c   1.000
_cell.angle_alpha   90.00
_cell.angle_beta   90.00
_cell.angle_gamma   90.00
#
_symmetry.space_group_name_H-M   'P 1'
#
loop_
_entity.id
_entity.type
_entity.pdbx_description
1 polymer ?
#
loop_
_entity_poly.entity_id
_entity_poly.type
_entity_poly.pdbx_seq_one_letter_code
_entity_poly.pdbx_strand_id
1 'polypeptide(L)'
;MRILFTFSVLLLVLPALAQTEFSLYRLNANLPQANMLNPAFAPNSKLTIGLPLVSSIYAAADNDGIAFRDVFMDSENDSLKIDTLSIFSKLNPSNRIQVNEAIQLFYLGLRGRKGYLSFAIHQVLEMRFNYPGDLAGWAIRGPAHPAYVGKSLDLSNFYSRSVAYNKISLNYARDITPELRVGARFNYLLGVAAGESTSIDGRLTVNMDSVNIRTGNIHFQTAGIDFFDQDNLDVNDYKTYFLGTKNKGMSWDIGATYEVTNNLTVSAAINDLGYINWKEYTRSYRVAPVNYTFKGFDMLDYINKKPGDEFLQAEADSLENLFTATETTGNKFKTSLTGKFYAGVNFRLLRVNNFSALVYMDVFHKKVNPALSLGYNLQLGRLLNTTVGITYQNGSITNIGAGIALKLTHMQFYATSDRANSFIYPARASRADAHIGMNLVFGRPKKNRESSDNDKDKDKEEEPEKTPEAPKPDTVAQQPPAIEHQVPVDTTARATAEPAQPQPVVTQEETKEQVTPPPVETPVTETPSPVVETKEQPVQPAPEPAHETVKRGGHRDELPVGHYVVVGAFRQKENAERYSRMLRNSGYNNSFGFVTVKNVYYVHVFQSGGLDEARNMRDEFRKRSEFQFAESWVLSVE
;
A
#
# COMPACT_ATOMS: atom_id res chain seq x y z
N MET A 1 -18.72 -22.06 27.15
CA MET A 1 -19.16 -22.12 25.74
C MET A 1 -19.62 -20.78 25.13
N ARG A 2 -20.15 -19.80 25.90
CA ARG A 2 -20.60 -18.49 25.35
C ARG A 2 -19.49 -17.48 24.97
N ILE A 3 -18.22 -17.72 25.31
CA ILE A 3 -17.09 -16.79 25.02
C ILE A 3 -16.44 -17.07 23.63
N LEU A 4 -16.64 -18.27 23.07
CA LEU A 4 -16.11 -18.63 21.74
C LEU A 4 -16.89 -18.00 20.58
N PHE A 5 -18.15 -17.62 20.80
CA PHE A 5 -18.99 -17.02 19.76
C PHE A 5 -18.63 -15.54 19.50
N THR A 6 -18.24 -14.79 20.53
CA THR A 6 -17.90 -13.37 20.43
C THR A 6 -16.60 -13.09 19.68
N PHE A 7 -15.67 -14.06 19.64
CA PHE A 7 -14.41 -13.94 18.89
C PHE A 7 -14.58 -14.26 17.38
N SER A 8 -15.61 -15.01 17.00
CA SER A 8 -15.85 -15.37 15.59
C SER A 8 -16.52 -14.24 14.80
N VAL A 9 -17.18 -13.29 15.49
CA VAL A 9 -17.91 -12.16 14.86
C VAL A 9 -16.97 -11.00 14.49
N LEU A 10 -15.76 -10.92 15.06
CA LEU A 10 -14.77 -9.89 14.74
C LEU A 10 -13.88 -10.24 13.52
N LEU A 11 -14.21 -11.32 12.79
CA LEU A 11 -13.42 -11.85 11.66
C LEU A 11 -14.04 -11.55 10.28
N LEU A 12 -15.12 -10.77 10.25
CA LEU A 12 -15.85 -10.36 9.05
C LEU A 12 -15.92 -8.84 8.97
N VAL A 13 -14.94 -8.20 8.32
CA VAL A 13 -15.11 -6.96 7.54
C VAL A 13 -13.80 -6.59 6.79
N LEU A 14 -13.92 -6.60 5.44
CA LEU A 14 -13.17 -5.86 4.42
C LEU A 14 -11.66 -6.12 4.13
N PRO A 15 -11.24 -5.94 2.86
CA PRO A 15 -9.85 -6.10 2.43
C PRO A 15 -9.04 -4.78 2.35
N ALA A 16 -7.78 -4.86 2.77
CA ALA A 16 -6.65 -4.12 2.18
C ALA A 16 -5.31 -4.80 2.55
N LEU A 17 -4.25 -4.52 1.79
CA LEU A 17 -2.91 -5.10 1.97
C LEU A 17 -2.07 -4.44 3.05
N ALA A 18 -1.06 -5.21 3.47
CA ALA A 18 -0.05 -4.86 4.44
C ALA A 18 1.35 -5.30 4.00
N GLN A 19 2.38 -4.66 4.57
CA GLN A 19 3.80 -5.03 4.43
C GLN A 19 4.11 -6.22 5.36
N THR A 20 4.61 -7.32 4.82
CA THR A 20 4.75 -8.60 5.54
C THR A 20 6.18 -9.13 5.56
N GLU A 21 6.56 -9.77 6.68
CA GLU A 21 7.88 -10.38 6.92
C GLU A 21 7.73 -11.75 7.64
N PHE A 22 6.77 -12.58 7.22
CA PHE A 22 6.45 -13.87 7.85
C PHE A 22 7.60 -14.88 7.78
N SER A 23 8.34 -14.87 6.68
CA SER A 23 9.49 -15.76 6.48
C SER A 23 10.65 -15.39 7.40
N LEU A 24 10.85 -14.09 7.67
CA LEU A 24 11.82 -13.61 8.66
C LEU A 24 11.42 -14.03 10.09
N TYR A 25 10.13 -13.94 10.45
CA TYR A 25 9.61 -14.39 11.75
C TYR A 25 10.01 -15.84 12.06
N ARG A 26 9.99 -16.73 11.07
CA ARG A 26 10.30 -18.17 11.23
C ARG A 26 11.77 -18.45 11.52
N LEU A 27 12.64 -17.48 11.25
CA LEU A 27 14.08 -17.57 11.49
C LEU A 27 14.50 -16.91 12.83
N ASN A 28 13.52 -16.51 13.68
CA ASN A 28 13.71 -15.71 14.90
C ASN A 28 14.76 -16.21 15.90
N ALA A 29 14.96 -17.52 16.01
CA ALA A 29 15.93 -18.08 16.95
C ALA A 29 17.38 -17.71 16.60
N ASN A 30 17.66 -17.42 15.33
CA ASN A 30 19.02 -17.29 14.82
C ASN A 30 19.28 -16.01 14.03
N LEU A 31 18.27 -15.36 13.44
CA LEU A 31 18.44 -14.07 12.75
C LEU A 31 18.22 -12.88 13.70
N PRO A 32 19.21 -11.95 13.81
CA PRO A 32 19.04 -10.69 14.54
C PRO A 32 17.88 -9.84 14.04
N GLN A 33 17.67 -9.80 12.73
CA GLN A 33 16.64 -8.96 12.09
C GLN A 33 15.22 -9.32 12.51
N ALA A 34 14.95 -10.55 12.93
CA ALA A 34 13.65 -10.91 13.48
C ALA A 34 13.27 -10.07 14.73
N ASN A 35 14.25 -9.48 15.43
CA ASN A 35 13.98 -8.49 16.48
C ASN A 35 13.07 -7.36 15.96
N MET A 36 13.22 -6.92 14.70
CA MET A 36 12.38 -5.88 14.09
C MET A 36 10.87 -6.20 14.19
N LEU A 37 10.50 -7.48 14.12
CA LEU A 37 9.12 -7.96 14.19
C LEU A 37 8.60 -8.13 15.63
N ASN A 38 9.49 -8.43 16.57
CA ASN A 38 9.15 -8.51 18.00
C ASN A 38 10.39 -8.12 18.82
N PRO A 39 10.36 -7.02 19.60
CA PRO A 39 11.52 -6.56 20.37
C PRO A 39 12.00 -7.57 21.43
N ALA A 40 11.18 -8.55 21.83
CA ALA A 40 11.59 -9.68 22.68
C ALA A 40 12.40 -10.76 21.95
N PHE A 41 12.37 -10.84 20.61
CA PHE A 41 13.22 -11.77 19.87
C PHE A 41 14.68 -11.36 19.97
N ALA A 42 15.52 -12.28 20.43
CA ALA A 42 16.92 -12.03 20.70
C ALA A 42 17.77 -13.22 20.15
N PRO A 43 18.56 -13.02 19.08
CA PRO A 43 19.23 -14.11 18.34
C PRO A 43 20.20 -14.90 19.21
N ASN A 44 20.52 -16.15 18.87
CA ASN A 44 21.45 -17.00 19.64
C ASN A 44 22.95 -16.62 19.50
N SER A 45 23.31 -15.38 19.80
CA SER A 45 24.67 -14.80 19.76
C SER A 45 25.07 -14.09 21.06
N LYS A 46 26.37 -13.84 21.27
CA LYS A 46 26.85 -12.91 22.31
C LYS A 46 27.02 -11.50 21.77
N LEU A 47 27.60 -11.38 20.58
CA LEU A 47 27.80 -10.15 19.84
C LEU A 47 27.27 -10.35 18.41
N THR A 48 26.55 -9.35 17.91
CA THR A 48 26.14 -9.23 16.52
C THR A 48 26.51 -7.84 16.03
N ILE A 49 27.14 -7.76 14.86
CA ILE A 49 27.42 -6.51 14.15
C ILE A 49 26.79 -6.62 12.76
N GLY A 50 25.96 -5.65 12.40
CA GLY A 50 25.49 -5.43 11.04
C GLY A 50 26.22 -4.25 10.43
N LEU A 51 26.88 -4.49 9.28
CA LEU A 51 27.58 -3.45 8.53
C LEU A 51 26.60 -2.64 7.67
N PRO A 52 26.94 -1.38 7.31
CA PRO A 52 26.07 -0.54 6.48
C PRO A 52 25.74 -1.18 5.14
N LEU A 53 24.47 -1.02 4.73
CA LEU A 53 23.90 -1.46 3.44
C LEU A 53 23.89 -2.99 3.20
N VAL A 54 24.76 -3.77 3.83
CA VAL A 54 24.86 -5.23 3.59
C VAL A 54 24.20 -6.08 4.67
N SER A 55 23.83 -5.52 5.83
CA SER A 55 23.28 -6.29 6.96
C SER A 55 21.79 -6.60 6.86
N SER A 56 21.02 -5.69 6.25
CA SER A 56 19.60 -5.87 5.98
C SER A 56 19.14 -4.87 4.93
N ILE A 57 18.82 -5.37 3.74
CA ILE A 57 18.05 -4.65 2.72
C ILE A 57 16.71 -5.38 2.62
N TYR A 58 15.63 -4.70 3.01
CA TYR A 58 14.27 -5.10 2.68
C TYR A 58 13.75 -4.21 1.55
N ALA A 59 13.18 -4.81 0.51
CA ALA A 59 12.45 -4.10 -0.53
C ALA A 59 11.20 -4.90 -0.94
N ALA A 60 10.07 -4.22 -1.09
CA ALA A 60 8.82 -4.80 -1.54
C ALA A 60 8.05 -3.85 -2.46
N ALA A 61 7.46 -4.40 -3.51
CA ALA A 61 6.54 -3.73 -4.42
C ALA A 61 5.28 -4.59 -4.57
N ASP A 62 4.14 -4.06 -4.13
CA ASP A 62 2.83 -4.71 -4.20
C ASP A 62 1.90 -3.92 -5.13
N ASN A 63 1.33 -4.58 -6.14
CA ASN A 63 0.20 -4.07 -6.93
C ASN A 63 -1.02 -5.00 -6.78
N ASP A 64 -2.18 -4.41 -6.56
CA ASP A 64 -3.48 -5.09 -6.50
C ASP A 64 -4.22 -5.11 -7.84
N GLY A 65 -3.85 -4.26 -8.81
CA GLY A 65 -4.63 -4.08 -10.05
C GLY A 65 -4.16 -4.87 -11.26
N ILE A 66 -2.86 -5.08 -11.43
CA ILE A 66 -2.26 -5.53 -12.71
C ILE A 66 -1.04 -6.43 -12.44
N ALA A 67 -0.99 -7.64 -13.01
CA ALA A 67 0.22 -8.48 -13.06
C ALA A 67 1.03 -8.23 -14.35
N PHE A 68 2.30 -8.62 -14.38
CA PHE A 68 3.19 -8.36 -15.52
C PHE A 68 2.64 -8.84 -16.88
N ARG A 69 2.13 -10.07 -16.97
CA ARG A 69 1.49 -10.64 -18.17
C ARG A 69 0.17 -9.96 -18.55
N ASP A 70 -0.46 -9.24 -17.63
CA ASP A 70 -1.65 -8.47 -17.99
C ASP A 70 -1.28 -7.23 -18.81
N VAL A 71 -0.04 -6.73 -18.71
CA VAL A 71 0.48 -5.61 -19.51
C VAL A 71 1.03 -6.07 -20.86
N PHE A 72 1.66 -7.24 -20.93
CA PHE A 72 2.39 -7.70 -22.11
C PHE A 72 1.86 -9.02 -22.68
N MET A 73 1.56 -9.02 -23.98
CA MET A 73 1.29 -10.20 -24.79
C MET A 73 2.54 -10.63 -25.57
N ASP A 74 2.70 -11.95 -25.71
CA ASP A 74 3.65 -12.54 -26.64
C ASP A 74 3.22 -12.26 -28.09
N SER A 75 4.12 -11.72 -28.90
CA SER A 75 3.94 -11.58 -30.35
C SER A 75 4.62 -12.75 -31.08
N GLU A 76 4.11 -13.13 -32.25
CA GLU A 76 4.70 -14.17 -33.12
C GLU A 76 6.19 -13.94 -33.49
N ASN A 77 6.69 -12.72 -33.31
CA ASN A 77 8.06 -12.30 -33.59
C ASN A 77 8.89 -12.03 -32.31
N ASP A 78 8.63 -12.75 -31.22
CA ASP A 78 9.41 -12.71 -29.96
C ASP A 78 9.54 -11.31 -29.32
N SER A 79 8.53 -10.45 -29.58
CA SER A 79 8.45 -9.08 -29.07
C SER A 79 7.25 -8.89 -28.16
N LEU A 80 7.44 -8.25 -27.00
CA LEU A 80 6.36 -7.96 -26.06
C LEU A 80 5.48 -6.83 -26.62
N LYS A 81 4.24 -7.14 -26.99
CA LYS A 81 3.22 -6.14 -27.36
C LYS A 81 2.46 -5.73 -26.10
N ILE A 82 2.24 -4.44 -25.90
CA ILE A 82 1.39 -3.96 -24.81
C ILE A 82 -0.07 -4.26 -25.19
N ASP A 83 -0.73 -5.17 -24.47
CA ASP A 83 -2.16 -5.42 -24.64
C ASP A 83 -2.94 -4.52 -23.69
N THR A 84 -3.27 -3.32 -24.18
CA THR A 84 -4.06 -2.38 -23.39
C THR A 84 -5.45 -2.91 -23.07
N LEU A 85 -6.06 -3.82 -23.84
CA LEU A 85 -7.44 -4.23 -23.58
C LEU A 85 -7.56 -5.20 -22.40
N SER A 86 -6.65 -6.17 -22.24
CA SER A 86 -6.80 -7.16 -21.16
C SER A 86 -6.41 -6.66 -19.76
N ILE A 87 -5.52 -5.64 -19.66
CA ILE A 87 -5.20 -4.93 -18.40
C ILE A 87 -6.48 -4.55 -17.64
N PHE A 88 -7.43 -3.95 -18.34
CA PHE A 88 -8.58 -3.28 -17.71
C PHE A 88 -9.73 -4.19 -17.31
N SER A 89 -9.80 -5.41 -17.85
CA SER A 89 -10.79 -6.40 -17.43
C SER A 89 -10.54 -6.93 -16.01
N LYS A 90 -9.37 -6.63 -15.43
CA LYS A 90 -8.86 -7.18 -14.16
C LYS A 90 -8.67 -6.12 -13.06
N LEU A 91 -8.80 -4.83 -13.38
CA LEU A 91 -8.73 -3.77 -12.38
C LEU A 91 -9.88 -3.92 -11.37
N ASN A 92 -9.55 -3.90 -10.08
CA ASN A 92 -10.52 -3.86 -8.99
C ASN A 92 -11.16 -2.47 -8.90
N PRO A 93 -12.34 -2.30 -8.26
CA PRO A 93 -12.97 -0.99 -8.06
C PRO A 93 -12.05 0.01 -7.35
N SER A 94 -11.27 -0.47 -6.37
CA SER A 94 -10.16 0.25 -5.75
C SER A 94 -8.89 -0.61 -5.87
N ASN A 95 -7.84 -0.04 -6.43
CA ASN A 95 -6.53 -0.67 -6.57
C ASN A 95 -5.53 0.07 -5.70
N ARG A 96 -4.41 -0.60 -5.39
CA ARG A 96 -3.28 0.00 -4.70
C ARG A 96 -1.97 -0.45 -5.34
N ILE A 97 -1.05 0.50 -5.43
CA ILE A 97 0.39 0.29 -5.52
C ILE A 97 0.98 0.62 -4.16
N GLN A 98 1.87 -0.22 -3.65
CA GLN A 98 2.66 0.04 -2.45
C GLN A 98 4.11 -0.34 -2.68
N VAL A 99 5.03 0.55 -2.32
CA VAL A 99 6.47 0.29 -2.30
C VAL A 99 6.96 0.52 -0.88
N ASN A 100 7.68 -0.45 -0.33
CA ASN A 100 8.31 -0.31 0.98
C ASN A 100 9.78 -0.70 0.90
N GLU A 101 10.64 0.10 1.51
CA GLU A 101 12.07 -0.16 1.62
C GLU A 101 12.50 0.04 3.08
N ALA A 102 13.37 -0.83 3.57
CA ALA A 102 14.05 -0.64 4.84
C ALA A 102 15.50 -1.14 4.76
N ILE A 103 16.45 -0.20 4.80
CA ILE A 103 17.89 -0.48 4.74
C ILE A 103 18.52 -0.24 6.12
N GLN A 104 19.20 -1.24 6.64
CA GLN A 104 19.97 -1.16 7.87
C GLN A 104 21.36 -0.57 7.60
N LEU A 105 21.57 0.65 8.10
CA LEU A 105 22.82 1.39 8.00
C LEU A 105 23.80 0.97 9.10
N PHE A 106 23.29 0.50 10.23
CA PHE A 106 24.10 0.00 11.33
C PHE A 106 23.28 -0.92 12.23
N TYR A 107 23.91 -1.96 12.77
CA TYR A 107 23.35 -2.76 13.85
C TYR A 107 24.43 -3.20 14.82
N LEU A 108 24.18 -3.06 16.12
CA LEU A 108 24.97 -3.65 17.19
C LEU A 108 24.03 -4.37 18.17
N GLY A 109 24.28 -5.65 18.42
CA GLY A 109 23.54 -6.47 19.37
C GLY A 109 24.46 -7.13 20.38
N LEU A 110 24.18 -6.94 21.67
CA LEU A 110 24.99 -7.41 22.79
C LEU A 110 24.14 -8.21 23.78
N ARG A 111 24.51 -9.47 24.03
CA ARG A 111 23.88 -10.27 25.10
C ARG A 111 24.68 -10.16 26.40
N GLY A 112 24.08 -9.53 27.40
CA GLY A 112 24.54 -9.55 28.78
C GLY A 112 24.05 -10.80 29.54
N ARG A 113 24.24 -10.80 30.87
CA ARG A 113 23.78 -11.92 31.73
C ARG A 113 22.26 -12.00 31.91
N LYS A 114 21.56 -10.86 31.88
CA LYS A 114 20.13 -10.73 32.20
C LYS A 114 19.27 -10.27 31.00
N GLY A 115 19.82 -10.26 29.79
CA GLY A 115 19.09 -9.76 28.63
C GLY A 115 19.96 -9.46 27.41
N TYR A 116 19.32 -8.92 26.38
CA TYR A 116 19.89 -8.55 25.09
C TYR A 116 19.62 -7.07 24.81
N LEU A 117 20.67 -6.29 24.61
CA LEU A 117 20.62 -4.90 24.19
C LEU A 117 20.91 -4.85 22.70
N SER A 118 20.14 -4.09 21.93
CA SER A 118 20.48 -3.79 20.53
C SER A 118 20.27 -2.31 20.20
N PHE A 119 21.17 -1.80 19.38
CA PHE A 119 21.09 -0.47 18.76
C PHE A 119 21.11 -0.65 17.25
N ALA A 120 20.27 0.09 16.53
CA ALA A 120 20.21 0.01 15.08
C ALA A 120 19.87 1.36 14.46
N ILE A 121 20.31 1.57 13.22
CA ILE A 121 19.90 2.70 12.39
C ILE A 121 19.35 2.12 11.08
N HIS A 122 18.11 2.48 10.75
CA HIS A 122 17.47 2.12 9.49
C HIS A 122 17.09 3.37 8.72
N GLN A 123 17.32 3.37 7.41
CA GLN A 123 16.61 4.22 6.47
C GLN A 123 15.33 3.50 6.05
N VAL A 124 14.20 4.20 6.03
CA VAL A 124 12.88 3.64 5.70
C VAL A 124 12.20 4.52 4.67
N LEU A 125 11.62 3.90 3.64
CA LEU A 125 10.72 4.51 2.66
C LEU A 125 9.41 3.72 2.64
N GLU A 126 8.29 4.40 2.87
CA GLU A 126 6.94 3.84 2.78
C GLU A 126 6.13 4.67 1.76
N MET A 127 5.80 4.09 0.61
CA MET A 127 4.96 4.69 -0.43
C MET A 127 3.69 3.84 -0.61
N ARG A 128 2.51 4.46 -0.54
CA ARG A 128 1.21 3.82 -0.74
C ARG A 128 0.33 4.72 -1.58
N PHE A 129 -0.14 4.20 -2.71
CA PHE A 129 -0.95 4.90 -3.70
C PHE A 129 -2.18 4.08 -4.02
N ASN A 130 -3.36 4.53 -3.58
CA ASN A 130 -4.64 3.95 -3.91
C ASN A 130 -5.28 4.74 -5.07
N TYR A 131 -5.88 4.04 -6.03
CA TYR A 131 -6.53 4.65 -7.18
C TYR A 131 -7.83 3.91 -7.57
N PRO A 132 -8.88 4.61 -8.03
CA PRO A 132 -10.09 3.97 -8.55
C PRO A 132 -9.80 3.23 -9.87
N GLY A 133 -10.29 2.00 -10.00
CA GLY A 133 -10.10 1.21 -11.23
C GLY A 133 -10.82 1.82 -12.44
N ASP A 134 -12.03 2.31 -12.24
CA ASP A 134 -12.80 2.99 -13.30
C ASP A 134 -12.12 4.28 -13.78
N LEU A 135 -11.46 5.04 -12.89
CA LEU A 135 -10.72 6.25 -13.26
C LEU A 135 -9.48 5.92 -14.11
N ALA A 136 -8.69 4.92 -13.70
CA ALA A 136 -7.52 4.48 -14.46
C ALA A 136 -7.93 3.91 -15.84
N GLY A 137 -9.00 3.11 -15.88
CA GLY A 137 -9.53 2.60 -17.14
C GLY A 137 -10.12 3.70 -18.04
N TRP A 138 -10.72 4.75 -17.48
CA TRP A 138 -11.19 5.92 -18.23
C TRP A 138 -10.04 6.74 -18.82
N ALA A 139 -9.01 7.01 -18.01
CA ALA A 139 -7.82 7.74 -18.46
C ALA A 139 -7.11 7.06 -19.64
N ILE A 140 -7.10 5.73 -19.69
CA ILE A 140 -6.38 4.98 -20.74
C ILE A 140 -7.29 4.60 -21.93
N ARG A 141 -8.58 4.33 -21.72
CA ARG A 141 -9.54 4.11 -22.83
C ARG A 141 -10.01 5.41 -23.50
N GLY A 142 -9.81 6.55 -22.85
CA GLY A 142 -10.21 7.87 -23.33
C GLY A 142 -11.66 8.25 -22.99
N PRO A 143 -11.98 9.56 -23.02
CA PRO A 143 -13.25 10.07 -22.49
C PRO A 143 -14.49 9.63 -23.26
N ALA A 144 -14.38 9.41 -24.57
CA ALA A 144 -15.49 9.00 -25.44
C ALA A 144 -15.78 7.48 -25.45
N HIS A 145 -15.10 6.69 -24.61
CA HIS A 145 -15.26 5.24 -24.64
C HIS A 145 -16.65 4.79 -24.12
N PRO A 146 -17.44 4.00 -24.87
CA PRO A 146 -18.83 3.68 -24.52
C PRO A 146 -19.04 3.10 -23.11
N ALA A 147 -18.08 2.33 -22.59
CA ALA A 147 -18.14 1.78 -21.24
C ALA A 147 -18.08 2.82 -20.08
N TYR A 148 -17.88 4.10 -20.38
CA TYR A 148 -17.89 5.21 -19.43
C TYR A 148 -18.95 6.28 -19.71
N VAL A 149 -19.52 6.34 -20.90
CA VAL A 149 -20.62 7.26 -21.22
C VAL A 149 -21.80 6.99 -20.27
N GLY A 150 -22.31 8.03 -19.62
CA GLY A 150 -23.33 7.98 -18.58
C GLY A 150 -22.83 7.60 -17.19
N LYS A 151 -21.53 7.28 -16.99
CA LYS A 151 -20.99 6.92 -15.68
C LYS A 151 -20.50 8.12 -14.89
N SER A 152 -20.68 8.01 -13.56
CA SER A 152 -20.08 8.85 -12.54
C SER A 152 -18.86 8.13 -11.94
N LEU A 153 -17.66 8.59 -12.27
CA LEU A 153 -16.40 8.10 -11.72
C LEU A 153 -16.13 8.79 -10.39
N ASP A 154 -15.94 8.01 -9.32
CA ASP A 154 -15.68 8.52 -7.98
C ASP A 154 -14.16 8.70 -7.73
N LEU A 155 -13.76 9.91 -7.33
CA LEU A 155 -12.38 10.25 -7.02
C LEU A 155 -12.04 10.02 -5.54
N SER A 156 -13.02 9.86 -4.64
CA SER A 156 -12.80 9.76 -3.18
C SER A 156 -12.07 8.47 -2.72
N ASN A 157 -11.82 7.53 -3.64
CA ASN A 157 -10.94 6.38 -3.39
C ASN A 157 -9.46 6.64 -3.74
N PHE A 158 -9.13 7.80 -4.30
CA PHE A 158 -7.75 8.21 -4.55
C PHE A 158 -7.09 8.61 -3.23
N TYR A 159 -5.91 8.06 -2.95
CA TYR A 159 -5.12 8.42 -1.78
C TYR A 159 -3.65 8.15 -2.02
N SER A 160 -2.78 9.11 -1.75
CA SER A 160 -1.33 8.92 -1.73
C SER A 160 -0.74 9.24 -0.36
N ARG A 161 0.23 8.43 0.06
CA ARG A 161 1.18 8.74 1.12
C ARG A 161 2.56 8.21 0.71
N SER A 162 3.56 9.08 0.73
CA SER A 162 4.98 8.75 0.58
C SER A 162 5.73 9.34 1.76
N VAL A 163 6.48 8.55 2.51
CA VAL A 163 7.26 9.01 3.68
C VAL A 163 8.63 8.34 3.68
N ALA A 164 9.68 9.17 3.73
CA ALA A 164 11.06 8.74 3.89
C ALA A 164 11.59 9.24 5.25
N TYR A 165 12.21 8.36 6.05
CA TYR A 165 12.71 8.70 7.38
C TYR A 165 13.83 7.78 7.86
N ASN A 166 14.72 8.31 8.69
CA ASN A 166 15.70 7.54 9.44
C ASN A 166 15.14 7.16 10.81
N LYS A 167 15.24 5.88 11.17
CA LYS A 167 14.77 5.27 12.42
C LYS A 167 15.99 4.84 13.25
N ILE A 168 16.30 5.59 14.29
CA ILE A 168 17.37 5.28 15.27
C ILE A 168 16.74 4.54 16.43
N SER A 169 17.11 3.28 16.59
CA SER A 169 16.48 2.31 17.48
C SER A 169 17.36 1.96 18.67
N LEU A 170 16.80 1.96 19.88
CA LEU A 170 17.39 1.34 21.07
C LEU A 170 16.40 0.32 21.64
N ASN A 171 16.80 -0.95 21.67
CA ASN A 171 15.99 -2.09 22.08
C ASN A 171 16.62 -2.82 23.26
N TYR A 172 15.80 -3.23 24.23
CA TYR A 172 16.21 -4.11 25.31
C TYR A 172 15.20 -5.24 25.51
N ALA A 173 15.67 -6.48 25.44
CA ALA A 173 14.92 -7.69 25.74
C ALA A 173 15.47 -8.36 27.00
N ARG A 174 14.59 -8.81 27.89
CA ARG A 174 14.95 -9.39 29.19
C ARG A 174 14.08 -10.60 29.52
N ASP A 175 14.76 -11.66 29.95
CA ASP A 175 14.14 -12.81 30.59
C ASP A 175 13.65 -12.37 31.99
N ILE A 176 12.34 -12.44 32.20
CA ILE A 176 11.65 -12.11 33.47
C ILE A 176 11.51 -13.38 34.31
N THR A 177 11.14 -14.48 33.66
CA THR A 177 11.22 -15.86 34.18
C THR A 177 12.00 -16.70 33.15
N PRO A 178 12.33 -17.98 33.43
CA PRO A 178 12.93 -18.86 32.42
C PRO A 178 12.07 -19.03 31.15
N GLU A 179 10.74 -18.91 31.29
CA GLU A 179 9.74 -19.10 30.23
C GLU A 179 9.32 -17.77 29.58
N LEU A 180 9.27 -16.67 30.33
CA LEU A 180 8.80 -15.36 29.89
C LEU A 180 9.96 -14.40 29.60
N ARG A 181 10.09 -14.02 28.33
CA ARG A 181 10.89 -12.86 27.91
C ARG A 181 9.99 -11.73 27.45
N VAL A 182 10.31 -10.52 27.86
CA VAL A 182 9.70 -9.28 27.36
C VAL A 182 10.76 -8.43 26.66
N GLY A 183 10.35 -7.55 25.76
CA GLY A 183 11.22 -6.59 25.11
C GLY A 183 10.51 -5.30 24.79
N ALA A 184 11.27 -4.21 24.84
CA ALA A 184 10.81 -2.88 24.46
C ALA A 184 11.86 -2.20 23.59
N ARG A 185 11.42 -1.47 22.57
CA ARG A 185 12.24 -0.62 21.73
C ARG A 185 11.70 0.81 21.77
N PHE A 186 12.62 1.75 21.99
CA PHE A 186 12.39 3.15 21.69
C PHE A 186 13.01 3.46 20.32
N ASN A 187 12.27 4.16 19.47
CA ASN A 187 12.74 4.64 18.18
C ASN A 187 12.67 6.17 18.15
N TYR A 188 13.78 6.80 17.82
CA TYR A 188 13.83 8.22 17.46
C TYR A 188 13.81 8.37 15.94
N LEU A 189 12.94 9.23 15.43
CA LEU A 189 12.64 9.33 14.00
C LEU A 189 13.08 10.70 13.45
N LEU A 190 13.81 10.68 12.33
CA LEU A 190 14.25 11.85 11.58
C LEU A 190 13.62 11.80 10.19
N GLY A 191 12.62 12.65 9.96
CA GLY A 191 11.85 12.69 8.72
C GLY A 191 12.61 13.38 7.58
N VAL A 192 12.99 12.62 6.56
CA VAL A 192 13.74 13.11 5.40
C VAL A 192 12.79 13.80 4.41
N ALA A 193 11.67 13.15 4.09
CA ALA A 193 10.65 13.71 3.21
C ALA A 193 9.26 13.09 3.48
N ALA A 194 8.20 13.83 3.16
CA ALA A 194 6.84 13.32 3.14
C ALA A 194 5.99 14.00 2.05
N GLY A 195 5.01 13.25 1.55
CA GLY A 195 3.88 13.74 0.76
C GLY A 195 2.62 12.94 1.14
N GLU A 196 1.51 13.59 1.45
CA GLU A 196 0.24 12.92 1.76
C GLU A 196 -0.97 13.71 1.25
N SER A 197 -1.88 13.03 0.55
CA SER A 197 -3.22 13.55 0.25
C SER A 197 -4.11 13.39 1.47
N THR A 198 -4.59 14.49 2.04
CA THR A 198 -5.43 14.51 3.23
C THR A 198 -6.92 14.46 2.90
N SER A 199 -7.33 15.07 1.78
CA SER A 199 -8.65 14.91 1.19
C SER A 199 -8.59 15.04 -0.34
N ILE A 200 -9.25 14.13 -1.03
CA ILE A 200 -9.60 14.27 -2.45
C ILE A 200 -11.06 13.84 -2.51
N ASP A 201 -11.98 14.80 -2.52
CA ASP A 201 -13.37 14.53 -2.83
C ASP A 201 -13.66 14.99 -4.23
N GLY A 202 -14.32 14.15 -5.03
CA GLY A 202 -14.67 14.56 -6.38
C GLY A 202 -15.33 13.48 -7.22
N ARG A 203 -15.91 13.92 -8.33
CA ARG A 203 -16.66 13.10 -9.26
C ARG A 203 -16.49 13.60 -10.67
N LEU A 204 -16.20 12.69 -11.60
CA LEU A 204 -16.23 12.95 -13.03
C LEU A 204 -17.49 12.28 -13.59
N THR A 205 -18.43 13.05 -14.15
CA THR A 205 -19.59 12.48 -14.84
C THR A 205 -19.35 12.60 -16.34
N VAL A 206 -19.19 11.46 -17.00
CA VAL A 206 -18.84 11.35 -18.41
C VAL A 206 -20.14 11.26 -19.22
N ASN A 207 -20.38 12.22 -20.10
CA ASN A 207 -21.50 12.26 -21.03
C ASN A 207 -21.01 11.89 -22.45
N MET A 208 -21.88 11.97 -23.46
CA MET A 208 -21.51 11.70 -24.85
C MET A 208 -20.59 12.77 -25.45
N ASP A 209 -20.79 14.02 -25.07
CA ASP A 209 -20.16 15.23 -25.63
C ASP A 209 -19.30 15.99 -24.62
N SER A 210 -19.30 15.57 -23.35
CA SER A 210 -18.79 16.38 -22.25
C SER A 210 -18.42 15.58 -21.01
N VAL A 211 -17.54 16.14 -20.18
CA VAL A 211 -17.13 15.59 -18.89
C VAL A 211 -17.38 16.65 -17.82
N ASN A 212 -18.35 16.40 -16.97
CA ASN A 212 -18.66 17.24 -15.81
C ASN A 212 -17.71 16.88 -14.66
N ILE A 213 -16.78 17.78 -14.38
CA ILE A 213 -15.81 17.71 -13.28
C ILE A 213 -16.39 18.44 -12.08
N ARG A 214 -16.63 17.72 -10.98
CA ARG A 214 -17.02 18.32 -9.70
C ARG A 214 -16.10 17.84 -8.58
N THR A 215 -15.18 18.70 -8.12
CA THR A 215 -14.32 18.43 -6.96
C THR A 215 -14.85 19.14 -5.72
N GLY A 216 -14.59 18.55 -4.56
CA GLY A 216 -14.61 19.23 -3.27
C GLY A 216 -13.23 19.81 -2.96
N ASN A 217 -12.90 19.92 -1.68
CA ASN A 217 -11.59 20.39 -1.25
C ASN A 217 -10.52 19.32 -1.51
N ILE A 218 -9.62 19.58 -2.46
CA ILE A 218 -8.40 18.78 -2.64
C ILE A 218 -7.32 19.39 -1.75
N HIS A 219 -6.78 18.60 -0.82
CA HIS A 219 -5.69 19.01 0.07
C HIS A 219 -4.55 18.00 0.02
N PHE A 220 -3.36 18.51 -0.28
CA PHE A 220 -2.10 17.76 -0.31
C PHE A 220 -1.06 18.46 0.57
N GLN A 221 -0.26 17.71 1.33
CA GLN A 221 0.78 18.25 2.19
C GLN A 221 2.11 17.59 1.90
N THR A 222 3.18 18.38 1.80
CA THR A 222 4.56 17.89 1.65
C THR A 222 5.48 18.46 2.71
N ALA A 223 6.59 17.78 2.97
CA ALA A 223 7.65 18.23 3.87
C ALA A 223 9.01 17.63 3.52
N GLY A 224 10.10 18.30 3.92
CA GLY A 224 11.46 17.82 3.73
C GLY A 224 12.00 18.05 2.32
N ILE A 225 12.79 17.11 1.79
CA ILE A 225 13.30 17.19 0.41
C ILE A 225 12.12 17.18 -0.56
N ASP A 226 12.10 18.15 -1.48
CA ASP A 226 11.19 18.14 -2.61
C ASP A 226 11.69 17.14 -3.66
N PHE A 227 10.95 16.06 -3.88
CA PHE A 227 11.28 15.07 -4.92
C PHE A 227 10.98 15.58 -6.34
N PHE A 228 10.23 16.68 -6.47
CA PHE A 228 9.75 17.23 -7.74
C PHE A 228 10.57 18.45 -8.21
N ASP A 229 11.32 19.10 -7.32
CA ASP A 229 12.27 20.19 -7.61
C ASP A 229 13.70 19.68 -7.36
N GLN A 230 14.20 18.88 -8.31
CA GLN A 230 15.52 18.24 -8.21
C GLN A 230 16.67 19.15 -8.69
N ASP A 231 16.35 20.22 -9.42
CA ASP A 231 17.33 21.07 -10.13
C ASP A 231 18.26 21.85 -9.17
N ASN A 232 17.93 21.88 -7.87
CA ASN A 232 18.63 22.65 -6.83
C ASN A 232 19.25 21.80 -5.69
N LEU A 233 19.29 20.46 -5.79
CA LEU A 233 19.72 19.59 -4.67
C LEU A 233 21.21 19.20 -4.74
N ASP A 234 22.05 19.71 -3.81
CA ASP A 234 23.45 19.28 -3.66
C ASP A 234 23.60 18.08 -2.71
N VAL A 235 24.67 17.30 -2.89
CA VAL A 235 25.11 16.18 -2.02
C VAL A 235 25.22 16.61 -0.55
N ASN A 236 25.51 17.88 -0.27
CA ASN A 236 25.54 18.41 1.10
C ASN A 236 24.16 18.66 1.70
N ASP A 237 23.15 18.95 0.88
CA ASP A 237 21.75 19.02 1.34
C ASP A 237 21.28 17.65 1.81
N TYR A 238 21.52 16.59 1.00
CA TYR A 238 21.18 15.22 1.40
C TYR A 238 21.75 14.84 2.77
N LYS A 239 23.02 15.17 3.08
CA LYS A 239 23.61 14.94 4.41
C LYS A 239 22.89 15.72 5.52
N THR A 240 22.51 16.98 5.23
CA THR A 240 21.82 17.87 6.17
C THR A 240 20.41 17.36 6.47
N TYR A 241 19.66 16.91 5.47
CA TYR A 241 18.36 16.27 5.66
C TYR A 241 18.44 14.91 6.35
N PHE A 242 19.50 14.12 6.10
CA PHE A 242 19.64 12.77 6.64
C PHE A 242 19.70 12.73 8.18
N LEU A 243 20.43 13.67 8.81
CA LEU A 243 20.65 13.70 10.26
C LEU A 243 20.29 15.03 10.94
N GLY A 244 20.28 16.15 10.21
CA GLY A 244 20.11 17.51 10.76
C GLY A 244 18.67 18.03 10.80
N THR A 245 17.72 17.33 10.17
CA THR A 245 16.33 17.80 10.03
C THR A 245 15.62 18.14 11.35
N LYS A 246 14.79 19.17 11.33
CA LYS A 246 13.85 19.55 12.40
C LYS A 246 12.54 18.72 12.36
N ASN A 247 12.33 17.92 11.32
CA ASN A 247 11.22 16.98 11.18
C ASN A 247 11.45 15.76 12.08
N LYS A 248 10.93 15.81 13.30
CA LYS A 248 11.31 14.90 14.39
C LYS A 248 10.11 14.11 14.91
N GLY A 249 10.34 12.84 15.19
CA GLY A 249 9.33 11.90 15.65
C GLY A 249 9.87 10.89 16.67
N MET A 250 8.96 10.06 17.16
CA MET A 250 9.28 8.92 18.01
C MET A 250 8.28 7.79 17.81
N SER A 251 8.69 6.55 18.03
CA SER A 251 7.78 5.41 18.19
C SER A 251 8.25 4.43 19.26
N TRP A 252 7.33 3.61 19.74
CA TRP A 252 7.59 2.54 20.69
C TRP A 252 7.17 1.19 20.09
N ASP A 253 7.99 0.18 20.34
CA ASP A 253 7.66 -1.22 20.07
C ASP A 253 7.70 -2.00 21.37
N ILE A 254 6.73 -2.88 21.59
CA ILE A 254 6.62 -3.73 22.79
C ILE A 254 6.31 -5.15 22.36
N GLY A 255 6.94 -6.14 22.99
CA GLY A 255 6.68 -7.53 22.66
C GLY A 255 7.08 -8.49 23.77
N ALA A 256 6.57 -9.72 23.65
CA ALA A 256 6.83 -10.80 24.59
C ALA A 256 6.92 -12.14 23.86
N THR A 257 7.60 -13.09 24.50
CA THR A 257 7.60 -14.52 24.15
C THR A 257 7.44 -15.34 25.42
N TYR A 258 6.61 -16.38 25.36
CA TYR A 258 6.33 -17.27 26.48
C TYR A 258 6.46 -18.73 26.06
N GLU A 259 7.37 -19.47 26.71
CA GLU A 259 7.53 -20.92 26.53
C GLU A 259 6.46 -21.67 27.33
N VAL A 260 5.33 -21.99 26.69
CA VAL A 260 4.21 -22.73 27.28
C VAL A 260 4.63 -24.17 27.62
N THR A 261 5.47 -24.77 26.78
CA THR A 261 6.18 -26.02 27.05
C THR A 261 7.55 -26.00 26.36
N ASN A 262 8.41 -26.98 26.65
CA ASN A 262 9.70 -27.20 25.95
C ASN A 262 9.59 -27.23 24.40
N ASN A 263 8.40 -27.53 23.87
CA ASN A 263 8.13 -27.64 22.44
C ASN A 263 7.13 -26.60 21.91
N LEU A 264 6.53 -25.74 22.75
CA LEU A 264 5.50 -24.78 22.36
C LEU A 264 5.82 -23.39 22.89
N THR A 265 6.06 -22.44 21.99
CA THR A 265 6.33 -21.03 22.32
C THR A 265 5.28 -20.14 21.68
N VAL A 266 4.66 -19.26 22.46
CA VAL A 266 3.78 -18.19 21.94
C VAL A 266 4.49 -16.84 21.99
N SER A 267 4.13 -15.93 21.11
CA SER A 267 4.73 -14.60 21.01
C SER A 267 3.71 -13.55 20.60
N ALA A 268 3.78 -12.36 21.18
CA ALA A 268 2.99 -11.21 20.75
C ALA A 268 3.88 -9.96 20.65
N ALA A 269 3.58 -9.06 19.72
CA ALA A 269 4.24 -7.76 19.61
C ALA A 269 3.31 -6.69 19.02
N ILE A 270 3.56 -5.45 19.39
CA ILE A 270 2.98 -4.24 18.78
C ILE A 270 4.14 -3.30 18.48
N ASN A 271 4.29 -2.91 17.22
CA ASN A 271 5.41 -2.11 16.72
C ASN A 271 4.91 -0.85 16.01
N ASP A 272 5.81 0.11 15.85
CA ASP A 272 5.61 1.37 15.16
C ASP A 272 4.47 2.23 15.76
N LEU A 273 4.26 2.14 17.08
CA LEU A 273 3.34 3.04 17.79
C LEU A 273 3.96 4.42 17.95
N GLY A 274 3.73 5.30 16.98
CA GLY A 274 4.36 6.62 16.98
C GLY A 274 4.00 7.51 15.81
N TYR A 275 4.77 8.59 15.65
CA TYR A 275 4.52 9.64 14.68
C TYR A 275 5.77 10.46 14.37
N ILE A 276 5.73 11.20 13.26
CA ILE A 276 6.68 12.25 12.89
C ILE A 276 5.94 13.59 12.86
N ASN A 277 6.53 14.62 13.46
CA ASN A 277 6.06 16.01 13.33
C ASN A 277 6.88 16.71 12.25
N TRP A 278 6.21 17.15 11.20
CA TRP A 278 6.80 17.91 10.10
C TRP A 278 6.74 19.40 10.41
N LYS A 279 7.90 20.05 10.35
CA LYS A 279 8.13 21.45 10.77
C LYS A 279 9.02 22.22 9.80
N GLU A 280 9.66 21.55 8.86
CA GLU A 280 10.71 22.09 8.00
C GLU A 280 10.40 21.75 6.54
N TYR A 281 10.58 22.72 5.65
CA TYR A 281 10.24 22.65 4.22
C TYR A 281 8.80 22.14 3.99
N THR A 282 7.89 22.54 4.88
CA THR A 282 6.48 22.15 4.81
C THR A 282 5.74 23.01 3.79
N ARG A 283 5.05 22.37 2.84
CA ARG A 283 4.14 23.02 1.90
C ARG A 283 2.75 22.37 1.97
N SER A 284 1.73 23.16 1.72
CA SER A 284 0.32 22.73 1.79
C SER A 284 -0.40 23.28 0.57
N TYR A 285 -0.82 22.39 -0.32
CA TYR A 285 -1.51 22.71 -1.56
C TYR A 285 -3.01 22.50 -1.37
N ARG A 286 -3.80 23.56 -1.58
CA ARG A 286 -5.27 23.47 -1.56
C ARG A 286 -5.85 23.93 -2.88
N VAL A 287 -6.58 23.05 -3.55
CA VAL A 287 -7.42 23.42 -4.69
C VAL A 287 -8.82 23.67 -4.15
N ALA A 288 -9.41 24.80 -4.53
CA ALA A 288 -10.80 25.11 -4.21
C ALA A 288 -11.75 24.12 -4.92
N PRO A 289 -13.00 23.95 -4.44
CA PRO A 289 -13.99 23.13 -5.13
C PRO A 289 -14.24 23.63 -6.56
N VAL A 290 -13.93 22.79 -7.56
CA VAL A 290 -14.13 23.08 -8.97
C VAL A 290 -15.45 22.48 -9.42
N ASN A 291 -16.25 23.25 -10.17
CA ASN A 291 -17.39 22.73 -10.90
C ASN A 291 -17.29 23.21 -12.35
N TYR A 292 -16.91 22.31 -13.26
CA TYR A 292 -16.54 22.63 -14.64
C TYR A 292 -17.06 21.55 -15.60
N THR A 293 -17.47 21.95 -16.81
CA THR A 293 -17.91 21.03 -17.87
C THR A 293 -16.94 21.13 -19.04
N PHE A 294 -16.04 20.15 -19.16
CA PHE A 294 -15.17 20.04 -20.33
C PHE A 294 -15.96 19.48 -21.51
N LYS A 295 -16.07 20.21 -22.62
CA LYS A 295 -16.83 19.77 -23.83
C LYS A 295 -15.96 19.15 -24.92
N GLY A 296 -14.70 18.86 -24.63
CA GLY A 296 -13.72 18.47 -25.64
C GLY A 296 -13.30 19.64 -26.53
N PHE A 297 -12.48 19.33 -27.53
CA PHE A 297 -12.03 20.28 -28.54
C PHE A 297 -12.95 20.24 -29.76
N ASP A 298 -13.35 21.39 -30.28
CA ASP A 298 -14.03 21.44 -31.58
C ASP A 298 -13.02 21.15 -32.69
N MET A 299 -13.00 19.90 -33.15
CA MET A 299 -12.13 19.42 -34.23
C MET A 299 -12.41 20.11 -35.56
N LEU A 300 -13.63 20.58 -35.82
CA LEU A 300 -13.93 21.35 -37.03
C LEU A 300 -13.33 22.75 -36.92
N ASP A 301 -13.46 23.40 -35.76
CA ASP A 301 -12.87 24.72 -35.52
C ASP A 301 -11.33 24.66 -35.56
N TYR A 302 -10.72 23.62 -34.99
CA TYR A 302 -9.28 23.33 -35.09
C TYR A 302 -8.84 23.12 -36.55
N ILE A 303 -9.53 22.26 -37.32
CA ILE A 303 -9.19 22.01 -38.73
C ILE A 303 -9.39 23.25 -39.62
N ASN A 304 -10.45 24.03 -39.36
CA ASN A 304 -10.80 25.21 -40.16
C ASN A 304 -9.90 26.42 -39.86
N LYS A 305 -9.57 26.68 -38.59
CA LYS A 305 -8.70 27.79 -38.18
C LYS A 305 -7.23 27.46 -38.29
N LYS A 306 -6.85 26.18 -38.34
CA LYS A 306 -5.46 25.69 -38.24
C LYS A 306 -4.68 26.38 -37.12
N PRO A 307 -5.21 26.48 -35.89
CA PRO A 307 -4.46 27.12 -34.83
C PRO A 307 -3.21 26.27 -34.55
N GLY A 308 -2.09 26.93 -34.32
CA GLY A 308 -0.86 26.24 -33.93
C GLY A 308 -0.94 25.67 -32.52
N ASP A 309 0.22 25.26 -32.00
CA ASP A 309 0.34 24.71 -30.64
C ASP A 309 -0.21 25.68 -29.57
N GLU A 310 -0.24 26.98 -29.85
CA GLU A 310 -0.82 28.07 -29.03
C GLU A 310 -2.28 27.82 -28.60
N PHE A 311 -3.12 27.15 -29.41
CA PHE A 311 -4.52 26.87 -29.00
C PHE A 311 -4.60 25.71 -28.00
N LEU A 312 -3.78 24.67 -28.21
CA LEU A 312 -3.69 23.56 -27.25
C LEU A 312 -3.05 24.03 -25.94
N GLN A 313 -2.10 24.98 -26.01
CA GLN A 313 -1.57 25.68 -24.85
C GLN A 313 -2.65 26.53 -24.16
N ALA A 314 -3.39 27.37 -24.88
CA ALA A 314 -4.43 28.22 -24.26
C ALA A 314 -5.54 27.41 -23.55
N GLU A 315 -5.93 26.25 -24.09
CA GLU A 315 -6.87 25.34 -23.42
C GLU A 315 -6.21 24.58 -22.25
N ALA A 316 -4.93 24.19 -22.37
CA ALA A 316 -4.18 23.61 -21.25
C ALA A 316 -4.01 24.62 -20.09
N ASP A 317 -3.66 25.88 -20.39
CA ASP A 317 -3.57 26.99 -19.45
C ASP A 317 -4.95 27.27 -18.81
N SER A 318 -6.04 27.19 -19.58
CA SER A 318 -7.40 27.35 -19.04
C SER A 318 -7.74 26.24 -18.04
N LEU A 319 -7.40 24.98 -18.36
CA LEU A 319 -7.56 23.85 -17.45
C LEU A 319 -6.63 23.94 -16.23
N GLU A 320 -5.38 24.38 -16.39
CA GLU A 320 -4.45 24.61 -15.28
C GLU A 320 -4.98 25.67 -14.32
N ASN A 321 -5.48 26.79 -14.86
CA ASN A 321 -6.06 27.88 -14.07
C ASN A 321 -7.28 27.45 -13.23
N LEU A 322 -8.02 26.42 -13.65
CA LEU A 322 -9.12 25.84 -12.86
C LEU A 322 -8.63 25.01 -11.67
N PHE A 323 -7.43 24.43 -11.75
CA PHE A 323 -6.83 23.61 -10.70
C PHE A 323 -5.71 24.31 -9.92
N THR A 324 -5.51 25.62 -10.14
CA THR A 324 -4.50 26.44 -9.43
C THR A 324 -4.57 26.23 -7.92
N ALA A 325 -3.58 25.52 -7.39
CA ALA A 325 -3.49 25.24 -5.98
C ALA A 325 -3.00 26.48 -5.23
N THR A 326 -3.73 26.90 -4.20
CA THR A 326 -3.18 27.83 -3.20
C THR A 326 -2.11 27.11 -2.41
N GLU A 327 -0.84 27.45 -2.63
CA GLU A 327 0.26 27.00 -1.80
C GLU A 327 0.31 27.79 -0.48
N THR A 328 0.60 27.10 0.63
CA THR A 328 0.97 27.76 1.89
C THR A 328 2.15 27.02 2.53
N THR A 329 3.25 27.73 2.73
CA THR A 329 4.49 27.20 3.31
C THR A 329 4.53 27.33 4.84
N GLY A 330 5.35 26.53 5.51
CA GLY A 330 5.57 26.60 6.97
C GLY A 330 4.48 25.96 7.83
N ASN A 331 3.41 25.45 7.22
CA ASN A 331 2.31 24.77 7.92
C ASN A 331 2.76 23.42 8.50
N LYS A 332 2.91 23.37 9.82
CA LYS A 332 3.28 22.15 10.57
C LYS A 332 2.17 21.11 10.49
N PHE A 333 2.53 19.86 10.21
CA PHE A 333 1.59 18.73 10.24
C PHE A 333 2.23 17.48 10.86
N LYS A 334 1.45 16.42 11.03
CA LYS A 334 1.83 15.22 11.77
C LYS A 334 1.41 13.97 11.01
N THR A 335 2.36 13.08 10.72
CA THR A 335 2.09 11.77 10.14
C THR A 335 2.26 10.70 11.21
N SER A 336 1.22 9.88 11.41
CA SER A 336 1.32 8.69 12.28
C SER A 336 1.95 7.55 11.49
N LEU A 337 2.82 6.77 12.14
CA LEU A 337 3.37 5.55 11.55
C LEU A 337 2.27 4.49 11.35
N THR A 338 2.55 3.53 10.48
CA THR A 338 1.71 2.34 10.26
C THR A 338 1.93 1.36 11.42
N GLY A 339 1.04 1.37 12.42
CA GLY A 339 1.14 0.48 13.58
C GLY A 339 0.92 -0.99 13.19
N LYS A 340 1.80 -1.88 13.65
CA LYS A 340 1.85 -3.30 13.26
C LYS A 340 1.69 -4.20 14.48
N PHE A 341 0.87 -5.25 14.35
CA PHE A 341 0.54 -6.20 15.40
C PHE A 341 0.89 -7.61 14.94
N TYR A 342 1.57 -8.37 15.80
CA TYR A 342 1.99 -9.74 15.56
C TYR A 342 1.52 -10.63 16.71
N ALA A 343 0.88 -11.76 16.41
CA ALA A 343 0.54 -12.79 17.38
C ALA A 343 0.82 -14.17 16.77
N GLY A 344 1.79 -14.90 17.32
CA GLY A 344 2.30 -16.12 16.70
C GLY A 344 2.59 -17.25 17.68
N VAL A 345 2.61 -18.46 17.13
CA VAL A 345 2.82 -19.73 17.82
C VAL A 345 3.89 -20.52 17.07
N ASN A 346 4.85 -21.08 17.79
CA ASN A 346 5.88 -21.96 17.28
C ASN A 346 5.81 -23.31 17.99
N PHE A 347 5.75 -24.39 17.23
CA PHE A 347 5.72 -25.76 17.72
C PHE A 347 6.89 -26.58 17.19
N ARG A 348 7.81 -26.95 18.08
CA ARG A 348 9.01 -27.73 17.78
C ARG A 348 8.73 -29.22 17.97
N LEU A 349 8.47 -29.93 16.86
CA LEU A 349 8.21 -31.38 16.89
C LEU A 349 9.48 -32.20 17.16
N LEU A 350 10.59 -31.83 16.51
CA LEU A 350 11.92 -32.42 16.71
C LEU A 350 12.95 -31.29 16.80
N ARG A 351 14.18 -31.59 17.24
CA ARG A 351 15.26 -30.58 17.39
C ARG A 351 15.57 -29.78 16.12
N VAL A 352 15.22 -30.32 14.94
CA VAL A 352 15.43 -29.69 13.63
C VAL A 352 14.14 -29.12 13.00
N ASN A 353 12.96 -29.46 13.52
CA ASN A 353 11.66 -29.17 12.89
C ASN A 353 10.86 -28.19 13.74
N ASN A 354 10.48 -27.05 13.18
CA ASN A 354 9.59 -26.08 13.81
C ASN A 354 8.43 -25.71 12.88
N PHE A 355 7.20 -25.90 13.35
CA PHE A 355 5.99 -25.41 12.70
C PHE A 355 5.58 -24.08 13.30
N SER A 356 4.98 -23.21 12.50
CA SER A 356 4.65 -21.84 12.90
C SER A 356 3.29 -21.42 12.35
N ALA A 357 2.54 -20.71 13.18
CA ALA A 357 1.36 -19.95 12.78
C ALA A 357 1.56 -18.51 13.26
N LEU A 358 1.29 -17.53 12.38
CA LEU A 358 1.42 -16.11 12.70
C LEU A 358 0.22 -15.34 12.16
N VAL A 359 -0.51 -14.70 13.06
CA VAL A 359 -1.47 -13.64 12.76
C VAL A 359 -0.73 -12.32 12.72
N TYR A 360 -0.97 -11.56 11.66
CA TYR A 360 -0.48 -10.20 11.47
C TYR A 360 -1.68 -9.27 11.27
N MET A 361 -1.60 -8.04 11.79
CA MET A 361 -2.49 -6.95 11.42
C MET A 361 -1.68 -5.65 11.30
N ASP A 362 -1.91 -4.84 10.27
CA ASP A 362 -1.54 -3.41 10.31
C ASP A 362 -2.78 -2.52 10.46
N VAL A 363 -2.57 -1.33 11.01
CA VAL A 363 -3.61 -0.29 11.13
C VAL A 363 -3.16 0.92 10.32
N PHE A 364 -3.85 1.16 9.21
CA PHE A 364 -3.56 2.26 8.30
C PHE A 364 -4.82 3.07 8.02
N HIS A 365 -4.77 4.37 8.32
CA HIS A 365 -5.90 5.30 8.10
C HIS A 365 -7.24 4.75 8.65
N LYS A 366 -7.21 4.23 9.90
CA LYS A 366 -8.32 3.57 10.60
C LYS A 366 -8.84 2.25 9.97
N LYS A 367 -8.28 1.78 8.85
CA LYS A 367 -8.55 0.45 8.28
C LYS A 367 -7.57 -0.57 8.88
N VAL A 368 -8.05 -1.79 9.13
CA VAL A 368 -7.24 -2.90 9.65
C VAL A 368 -6.97 -3.89 8.52
N ASN A 369 -5.72 -4.30 8.36
CA ASN A 369 -5.28 -5.17 7.27
C ASN A 369 -4.76 -6.51 7.84
N PRO A 370 -5.65 -7.52 8.06
CA PRO A 370 -5.28 -8.79 8.65
C PRO A 370 -4.63 -9.75 7.64
N ALA A 371 -3.75 -10.61 8.14
CA ALA A 371 -3.17 -11.73 7.40
C ALA A 371 -2.85 -12.91 8.34
N LEU A 372 -2.98 -14.12 7.83
CA LEU A 372 -2.65 -15.36 8.55
C LEU A 372 -1.61 -16.13 7.75
N SER A 373 -0.48 -16.46 8.37
CA SER A 373 0.61 -17.20 7.73
C SER A 373 0.95 -18.48 8.48
N LEU A 374 0.90 -19.61 7.78
CA LEU A 374 1.34 -20.91 8.28
C LEU A 374 2.68 -21.27 7.62
N GLY A 375 3.58 -21.91 8.34
CA GLY A 375 4.83 -22.35 7.71
C GLY A 375 5.69 -23.26 8.56
N TYR A 376 6.68 -23.84 7.90
CA TYR A 376 7.58 -24.85 8.42
C TYR A 376 9.03 -24.38 8.28
N ASN A 377 9.81 -24.66 9.31
CA ASN A 377 11.20 -24.27 9.44
C ASN A 377 12.07 -25.50 9.77
N LEU A 378 13.15 -25.66 8.99
CA LEU A 378 14.13 -26.74 9.11
C LEU A 378 15.50 -26.15 9.48
N GLN A 379 15.95 -26.49 10.70
CA GLN A 379 17.22 -26.06 11.28
C GLN A 379 18.25 -27.21 11.24
N LEU A 380 19.09 -27.23 10.21
CA LEU A 380 20.16 -28.24 10.07
C LEU A 380 21.42 -27.81 10.85
N GLY A 381 21.49 -28.30 12.08
CA GLY A 381 22.63 -28.11 12.97
C GLY A 381 22.88 -26.64 13.30
N ARG A 382 24.09 -26.16 13.04
CA ARG A 382 24.50 -24.75 13.27
C ARG A 382 24.66 -23.93 12.00
N LEU A 383 24.66 -24.60 10.85
CA LEU A 383 25.07 -24.06 9.55
C LEU A 383 23.88 -23.46 8.80
N LEU A 384 22.80 -24.22 8.66
CA LEU A 384 21.71 -23.88 7.76
C LEU A 384 20.38 -23.81 8.51
N ASN A 385 19.64 -22.74 8.27
CA ASN A 385 18.25 -22.59 8.68
C ASN A 385 17.42 -22.29 7.43
N THR A 386 16.34 -23.02 7.19
CA THR A 386 15.49 -22.83 6.00
C THR A 386 14.02 -22.77 6.40
N THR A 387 13.21 -22.05 5.64
CA THR A 387 11.79 -21.91 5.92
C THR A 387 10.99 -21.90 4.63
N VAL A 388 9.77 -22.43 4.70
CA VAL A 388 8.72 -22.28 3.68
C VAL A 388 7.41 -21.95 4.39
N GLY A 389 6.51 -21.26 3.72
CA GLY A 389 5.21 -20.90 4.29
C GLY A 389 4.17 -20.55 3.23
N ILE A 390 2.91 -20.55 3.66
CA ILE A 390 1.77 -20.08 2.90
C ILE A 390 1.07 -18.99 3.71
N THR A 391 0.67 -17.92 3.04
CA THR A 391 -0.05 -16.81 3.68
C THR A 391 -1.40 -16.63 3.02
N TYR A 392 -2.45 -16.62 3.85
CA TYR A 392 -3.77 -16.13 3.49
C TYR A 392 -3.85 -14.63 3.82
N GLN A 393 -4.08 -13.82 2.79
CA GLN A 393 -4.21 -12.37 2.89
C GLN A 393 -5.11 -11.89 1.75
N ASN A 394 -5.96 -10.89 1.99
CA ASN A 394 -6.88 -10.34 0.98
C ASN A 394 -7.69 -11.44 0.24
N GLY A 395 -8.40 -12.28 1.00
CA GLY A 395 -9.31 -13.30 0.44
C GLY A 395 -8.67 -14.47 -0.30
N SER A 396 -7.33 -14.56 -0.38
CA SER A 396 -6.64 -15.54 -1.22
C SER A 396 -5.35 -16.09 -0.59
N ILE A 397 -4.92 -17.28 -1.06
CA ILE A 397 -3.64 -17.90 -0.70
C ILE A 397 -2.70 -17.79 -1.91
N THR A 398 -2.26 -16.56 -2.21
CA THR A 398 -1.39 -16.26 -3.37
C THR A 398 0.09 -16.09 -3.01
N ASN A 399 0.39 -16.04 -1.71
CA ASN A 399 1.71 -15.70 -1.19
C ASN A 399 2.38 -16.97 -0.63
N ILE A 400 3.32 -17.55 -1.38
CA ILE A 400 4.16 -18.66 -0.94
C ILE A 400 5.51 -18.08 -0.51
N GLY A 401 5.77 -18.11 0.79
CA GLY A 401 7.02 -17.62 1.37
C GLY A 401 8.11 -18.69 1.39
N ALA A 402 9.36 -18.26 1.21
CA ALA A 402 10.55 -19.08 1.37
C ALA A 402 11.68 -18.26 1.99
N GLY A 403 12.61 -18.93 2.66
CA GLY A 403 13.77 -18.27 3.25
C GLY A 403 14.89 -19.21 3.62
N ILE A 404 16.10 -18.66 3.62
CA ILE A 404 17.35 -19.34 3.94
C ILE A 404 18.23 -18.43 4.79
N ALA A 405 18.88 -18.99 5.80
CA ALA A 405 19.96 -18.36 6.54
C ALA A 405 21.12 -19.34 6.71
N LEU A 406 22.31 -18.92 6.28
CA LEU A 406 23.55 -19.69 6.28
C LEU A 406 24.56 -19.04 7.22
N LYS A 407 24.94 -19.72 8.29
CA LYS A 407 25.97 -19.27 9.24
C LYS A 407 27.30 -19.98 9.00
N LEU A 408 28.21 -19.29 8.31
CA LEU A 408 29.60 -19.68 8.08
C LEU A 408 30.50 -19.11 9.18
N THR A 409 30.72 -19.90 10.24
CA THR A 409 31.59 -19.54 11.39
C THR A 409 31.13 -18.25 12.09
N HIS A 410 31.66 -17.10 11.68
CA HIS A 410 31.29 -15.77 12.20
C HIS A 410 30.38 -14.98 11.26
N MET A 411 30.30 -15.33 9.99
CA MET A 411 29.44 -14.66 9.01
C MET A 411 28.09 -15.37 8.95
N GLN A 412 27.00 -14.62 8.86
CA GLN A 412 25.66 -15.14 8.70
C GLN A 412 24.96 -14.41 7.56
N PHE A 413 24.77 -15.10 6.45
CA PHE A 413 24.00 -14.63 5.30
C PHE A 413 22.55 -15.07 5.43
N TYR A 414 21.62 -14.29 4.90
CA TYR A 414 20.24 -14.72 4.74
C TYR A 414 19.57 -14.06 3.54
N ALA A 415 18.54 -14.73 3.04
CA ALA A 415 17.59 -14.22 2.06
C ALA A 415 16.20 -14.79 2.40
N THR A 416 15.18 -13.95 2.45
CA THR A 416 13.78 -14.36 2.63
C THR A 416 12.87 -13.59 1.68
N SER A 417 11.76 -14.21 1.30
CA SER A 417 10.65 -13.59 0.58
C SER A 417 9.34 -14.24 1.01
N ASP A 418 8.29 -13.45 1.25
CA ASP A 418 6.93 -13.96 1.47
C ASP A 418 6.17 -14.24 0.16
N ARG A 419 6.75 -13.84 -0.98
CA ARG A 419 6.23 -14.00 -2.34
C ARG A 419 7.26 -14.70 -3.23
N ALA A 420 7.90 -15.75 -2.72
CA ALA A 420 8.92 -16.51 -3.45
C ALA A 420 8.40 -17.07 -4.79
N ASN A 421 7.10 -17.37 -4.88
CA ASN A 421 6.43 -17.78 -6.11
C ASN A 421 6.48 -16.71 -7.23
N SER A 422 6.62 -15.43 -6.90
CA SER A 422 6.75 -14.35 -7.90
C SER A 422 8.09 -14.39 -8.64
N PHE A 423 9.17 -14.89 -8.02
CA PHE A 423 10.45 -15.08 -8.71
C PHE A 423 10.48 -16.33 -9.60
N ILE A 424 9.65 -17.33 -9.29
CA ILE A 424 9.49 -18.54 -10.11
C ILE A 424 8.59 -18.26 -11.32
N TYR A 425 7.56 -17.43 -11.14
CA TYR A 425 6.57 -17.10 -12.19
C TYR A 425 6.40 -15.58 -12.36
N PRO A 426 7.45 -14.83 -12.78
CA PRO A 426 7.44 -13.36 -12.82
C PRO A 426 6.31 -12.80 -13.69
N ALA A 427 5.97 -13.47 -14.80
CA ALA A 427 4.84 -13.10 -15.65
C ALA A 427 3.49 -13.06 -14.90
N ARG A 428 3.31 -13.87 -13.85
CA ARG A 428 2.08 -13.90 -13.03
C ARG A 428 2.18 -13.04 -11.76
N ALA A 429 3.32 -12.42 -11.51
CA ALA A 429 3.50 -11.57 -10.35
C ALA A 429 2.82 -10.20 -10.56
N SER A 430 1.93 -9.83 -9.63
CA SER A 430 1.57 -8.43 -9.38
C SER A 430 2.27 -7.88 -8.12
N ARG A 431 3.03 -8.71 -7.42
CA ARG A 431 3.66 -8.39 -6.12
C ARG A 431 4.99 -9.11 -5.98
N ALA A 432 5.99 -8.47 -5.41
CA ALA A 432 7.28 -9.08 -5.06
C ALA A 432 7.85 -8.45 -3.79
N ASP A 433 8.52 -9.26 -2.97
CA ASP A 433 9.26 -8.80 -1.80
C ASP A 433 10.56 -9.61 -1.65
N ALA A 434 11.61 -8.98 -1.16
CA ALA A 434 12.87 -9.64 -0.82
C ALA A 434 13.52 -8.95 0.38
N HIS A 435 14.07 -9.76 1.29
CA HIS A 435 14.85 -9.33 2.43
C HIS A 435 16.16 -10.09 2.45
N ILE A 436 17.27 -9.39 2.25
CA ILE A 436 18.61 -9.98 2.15
C ILE A 436 19.56 -9.33 3.14
N GLY A 437 20.56 -10.08 3.61
CA GLY A 437 21.62 -9.47 4.41
C GLY A 437 22.70 -10.40 4.94
N MET A 438 23.71 -9.79 5.54
CA MET A 438 24.91 -10.40 6.08
C MET A 438 25.27 -9.80 7.45
N ASN A 439 25.25 -10.63 8.49
CA ASN A 439 25.65 -10.27 9.85
C ASN A 439 27.01 -10.87 10.22
N LEU A 440 27.78 -10.18 11.07
CA LEU A 440 28.87 -10.77 11.83
C LEU A 440 28.36 -11.18 13.22
N VAL A 441 28.48 -12.46 13.59
CA VAL A 441 27.74 -13.07 14.71
C VAL A 441 28.66 -13.96 15.55
N PHE A 442 29.08 -13.45 16.70
CA PHE A 442 30.11 -14.04 17.56
C PHE A 442 29.55 -14.62 18.86
N GLY A 443 30.15 -15.72 19.30
CA GLY A 443 29.83 -16.41 20.56
C GLY A 443 28.42 -17.02 20.61
N ARG A 444 28.16 -17.78 21.69
CA ARG A 444 26.83 -18.26 22.06
C ARG A 444 26.63 -18.13 23.57
N PRO A 445 25.41 -17.85 24.07
CA PRO A 445 25.11 -18.05 25.48
C PRO A 445 25.27 -19.53 25.85
N LYS A 446 25.75 -19.82 27.06
CA LYS A 446 25.62 -21.17 27.64
C LYS A 446 24.15 -21.36 28.00
N LYS A 447 23.55 -22.51 27.65
CA LYS A 447 22.21 -22.86 28.13
C LYS A 447 22.37 -23.32 29.58
N ASN A 448 21.77 -22.60 30.54
CA ASN A 448 21.71 -23.07 31.92
C ASN A 448 20.88 -24.37 31.93
N ARG A 449 21.45 -25.44 32.50
CA ARG A 449 20.78 -26.70 32.77
C ARG A 449 20.45 -26.73 34.25
N GLU A 450 19.34 -26.12 34.63
CA GLU A 450 18.83 -26.11 36.01
C GLU A 450 17.33 -26.46 35.98
N SER A 451 16.99 -27.62 35.39
CA SER A 451 15.65 -28.22 35.48
C SER A 451 15.55 -29.69 35.00
N SER A 452 16.66 -30.45 34.89
CA SER A 452 16.60 -31.83 34.36
C SER A 452 17.51 -32.88 35.03
N ASP A 453 18.11 -32.59 36.19
CA ASP A 453 19.01 -33.53 36.90
C ASP A 453 18.40 -34.05 38.22
N ASN A 454 17.06 -34.15 38.29
CA ASN A 454 16.33 -34.76 39.43
C ASN A 454 15.89 -36.22 39.17
N ASP A 455 16.45 -36.90 38.16
CA ASP A 455 16.01 -38.24 37.72
C ASP A 455 17.21 -39.20 37.57
N LYS A 456 18.22 -39.05 38.44
CA LYS A 456 19.46 -39.86 38.44
C LYS A 456 20.02 -40.29 39.79
N ASP A 457 19.34 -40.00 40.90
CA ASP A 457 19.72 -40.49 42.23
C ASP A 457 18.67 -41.47 42.79
N LYS A 458 18.56 -42.62 42.11
CA LYS A 458 18.10 -43.89 42.69
C LYS A 458 18.91 -45.02 42.05
N ASP A 459 19.91 -45.47 42.80
CA ASP A 459 20.54 -46.80 42.80
C ASP A 459 22.02 -46.69 43.21
N LYS A 460 22.26 -46.63 44.52
CA LYS A 460 23.44 -47.22 45.18
C LYS A 460 23.24 -47.30 46.69
N GLU A 461 23.73 -48.42 47.24
CA GLU A 461 23.45 -48.93 48.57
C GLU A 461 24.33 -48.29 49.67
N GLU A 462 24.06 -48.69 50.91
CA GLU A 462 24.43 -48.03 52.16
C GLU A 462 25.89 -48.29 52.62
N GLU A 463 26.52 -47.21 53.14
CA GLU A 463 27.40 -47.19 54.34
C GLU A 463 28.75 -47.98 54.39
N PRO A 464 29.67 -47.69 55.37
CA PRO A 464 29.52 -46.84 56.56
C PRO A 464 30.52 -45.68 56.79
N GLU A 465 30.11 -44.84 57.75
CA GLU A 465 30.80 -43.73 58.42
C GLU A 465 32.30 -43.90 58.75
N LYS A 466 33.03 -42.77 58.68
CA LYS A 466 34.02 -42.37 59.70
C LYS A 466 33.96 -40.85 59.98
N THR A 467 34.08 -40.52 61.26
CA THR A 467 33.89 -39.21 61.90
C THR A 467 35.12 -38.26 61.76
N PRO A 468 35.02 -36.96 62.15
CA PRO A 468 35.73 -35.88 61.45
C PRO A 468 37.04 -35.42 62.12
N GLU A 469 37.89 -34.75 61.34
CA GLU A 469 39.13 -34.13 61.83
C GLU A 469 39.02 -32.60 61.90
N ALA A 470 39.47 -32.02 63.02
CA ALA A 470 39.34 -30.61 63.38
C ALA A 470 40.54 -29.76 62.91
N PRO A 471 40.40 -28.43 62.75
CA PRO A 471 41.45 -27.57 62.19
C PRO A 471 42.59 -27.28 63.17
N LYS A 472 43.76 -26.88 62.63
CA LYS A 472 44.91 -26.37 63.39
C LYS A 472 45.40 -25.00 62.85
N PRO A 473 46.14 -24.21 63.65
CA PRO A 473 46.02 -22.74 63.61
C PRO A 473 47.34 -21.99 63.27
N ASP A 474 47.33 -20.66 63.52
CA ASP A 474 48.48 -19.74 63.74
C ASP A 474 49.22 -19.17 62.50
N THR A 475 49.72 -17.90 62.47
CA THR A 475 49.61 -16.74 63.40
C THR A 475 50.09 -15.39 62.80
N VAL A 476 49.39 -14.28 63.13
CA VAL A 476 49.79 -12.85 63.37
C VAL A 476 50.66 -11.99 62.40
N ALA A 477 50.32 -10.68 62.37
CA ALA A 477 51.07 -9.43 62.02
C ALA A 477 50.62 -8.72 60.72
N GLN A 478 50.48 -7.38 60.62
CA GLN A 478 50.59 -6.25 61.56
C GLN A 478 49.82 -5.00 61.01
N GLN A 479 49.55 -4.00 61.86
CA GLN A 479 48.98 -2.66 61.58
C GLN A 479 49.79 -1.62 62.41
N PRO A 480 49.57 -0.27 62.31
CA PRO A 480 48.75 0.51 61.37
C PRO A 480 49.68 1.33 60.43
N PRO A 481 49.89 2.69 60.44
CA PRO A 481 49.27 3.84 61.15
C PRO A 481 48.33 4.69 60.25
N ALA A 482 47.98 5.91 60.71
CA ALA A 482 47.34 7.00 59.96
C ALA A 482 47.97 8.36 60.36
N ILE A 483 47.84 9.41 59.53
CA ILE A 483 48.19 10.86 59.73
C ILE A 483 47.84 11.59 58.40
N GLU A 484 47.49 12.87 58.27
CA GLU A 484 46.78 13.86 59.11
C GLU A 484 46.34 15.05 58.20
N HIS A 485 45.60 16.02 58.75
CA HIS A 485 44.89 17.17 58.16
C HIS A 485 45.54 18.05 57.06
N GLN A 486 44.66 18.72 56.29
CA GLN A 486 44.65 20.20 56.19
C GLN A 486 43.25 20.78 55.87
N VAL A 487 42.93 21.96 56.44
CA VAL A 487 41.68 22.75 56.31
C VAL A 487 42.07 24.25 56.38
N PRO A 488 41.50 25.15 55.57
CA PRO A 488 40.50 26.16 56.02
C PRO A 488 39.24 26.16 55.10
N VAL A 489 37.99 26.31 55.57
CA VAL A 489 37.28 27.53 56.07
C VAL A 489 37.27 28.63 54.98
N ASP A 490 36.12 29.13 54.50
CA ASP A 490 35.03 29.76 55.28
C ASP A 490 33.60 29.66 54.66
N THR A 491 32.61 29.96 55.52
CA THR A 491 31.16 30.25 55.39
C THR A 491 30.56 30.66 54.03
N THR A 492 29.25 30.56 53.76
CA THR A 492 28.02 30.32 54.57
C THR A 492 27.04 29.40 53.76
N ALA A 493 25.80 29.00 54.12
CA ALA A 493 24.82 29.44 55.14
C ALA A 493 23.88 28.29 55.63
N ARG A 494 22.86 28.66 56.41
CA ARG A 494 21.63 27.91 56.77
C ARG A 494 20.55 28.04 55.64
N ALA A 495 19.44 27.30 55.60
CA ALA A 495 18.71 26.62 56.68
C ALA A 495 17.96 25.33 56.28
N THR A 496 17.54 24.60 57.31
CA THR A 496 16.77 23.33 57.34
C THR A 496 15.36 23.42 56.75
N ALA A 497 14.81 22.27 56.35
CA ALA A 497 13.43 22.09 55.94
C ALA A 497 12.42 22.09 57.12
N GLU A 498 11.16 22.43 56.80
CA GLU A 498 9.95 22.05 57.55
C GLU A 498 8.85 21.58 56.56
N PRO A 499 7.75 20.95 57.00
CA PRO A 499 7.08 19.92 56.20
C PRO A 499 6.01 20.44 55.25
N ALA A 500 5.66 19.59 54.28
CA ALA A 500 4.55 19.84 53.37
C ALA A 500 3.19 19.87 54.11
N GLN A 501 2.46 20.97 53.95
CA GLN A 501 0.99 21.00 54.09
C GLN A 501 0.34 21.03 52.69
N PRO A 502 -0.87 20.47 52.53
CA PRO A 502 -1.47 20.22 51.22
C PRO A 502 -1.97 21.52 50.56
N GLN A 503 -1.63 21.71 49.29
CA GLN A 503 -2.24 22.74 48.44
C GLN A 503 -3.54 22.23 47.80
N PRO A 504 -4.48 23.13 47.44
CA PRO A 504 -5.89 22.87 47.63
C PRO A 504 -6.55 22.04 46.51
N VAL A 505 -7.61 21.33 46.91
CA VAL A 505 -8.63 20.82 45.98
C VAL A 505 -9.28 22.02 45.30
N VAL A 506 -9.04 22.18 44.00
CA VAL A 506 -9.88 23.03 43.15
C VAL A 506 -11.14 22.25 42.82
N THR A 507 -12.18 22.51 43.60
CA THR A 507 -13.56 22.13 43.24
C THR A 507 -13.88 22.78 41.89
N GLN A 508 -14.13 21.97 40.86
CA GLN A 508 -14.82 22.47 39.68
C GLN A 508 -16.27 22.72 40.06
N GLU A 509 -16.70 23.98 40.02
CA GLU A 509 -18.12 24.29 40.02
C GLU A 509 -18.74 23.71 38.75
N GLU A 510 -19.72 22.81 38.90
CA GLU A 510 -20.60 22.42 37.80
C GLU A 510 -21.47 23.63 37.42
N THR A 511 -20.95 24.50 36.54
CA THR A 511 -21.81 25.41 35.78
C THR A 511 -22.66 24.55 34.85
N LYS A 512 -23.88 24.23 35.28
CA LYS A 512 -24.90 23.60 34.43
C LYS A 512 -25.30 24.56 33.32
N GLU A 513 -24.55 24.52 32.23
CA GLU A 513 -24.95 25.16 30.99
C GLU A 513 -26.16 24.41 30.45
N GLN A 514 -27.33 25.06 30.56
CA GLN A 514 -28.61 24.47 30.21
C GLN A 514 -28.77 24.46 28.69
N VAL A 515 -28.23 23.43 28.03
CA VAL A 515 -28.44 23.19 26.59
C VAL A 515 -29.92 23.00 26.33
N THR A 516 -30.56 24.07 25.85
CA THR A 516 -31.90 24.00 25.29
C THR A 516 -31.79 23.24 23.97
N PRO A 517 -32.57 22.15 23.76
CA PRO A 517 -32.62 21.53 22.45
C PRO A 517 -33.20 22.54 21.44
N PRO A 518 -32.75 22.53 20.17
CA PRO A 518 -33.44 23.28 19.12
C PRO A 518 -34.91 22.83 19.05
N PRO A 519 -35.84 23.71 18.69
CA PRO A 519 -37.26 23.38 18.66
C PRO A 519 -37.52 22.20 17.72
N VAL A 520 -38.29 21.23 18.21
CA VAL A 520 -38.82 20.15 17.38
C VAL A 520 -39.80 20.78 16.39
N GLU A 521 -39.41 20.84 15.12
CA GLU A 521 -40.37 21.08 14.05
C GLU A 521 -41.34 19.90 14.02
N THR A 522 -42.59 20.16 14.41
CA THR A 522 -43.70 19.23 14.23
C THR A 522 -43.83 18.88 12.74
N PRO A 523 -44.06 17.61 12.38
CA PRO A 523 -44.24 17.23 10.99
C PRO A 523 -45.44 17.97 10.41
N VAL A 524 -45.20 18.82 9.41
CA VAL A 524 -46.27 19.40 8.61
C VAL A 524 -47.03 18.25 7.95
N THR A 525 -48.32 18.15 8.24
CA THR A 525 -49.18 17.17 7.60
C THR A 525 -49.44 17.63 6.16
N GLU A 526 -48.68 17.11 5.21
CA GLU A 526 -49.01 17.27 3.79
C GLU A 526 -50.35 16.59 3.52
N THR A 527 -51.37 17.41 3.28
CA THR A 527 -52.66 16.95 2.79
C THR A 527 -52.43 16.40 1.37
N PRO A 528 -52.89 15.19 1.03
CA PRO A 528 -52.63 14.62 -0.29
C PRO A 528 -53.33 15.47 -1.36
N SER A 529 -52.53 16.20 -2.14
CA SER A 529 -52.99 16.77 -3.40
C SER A 529 -53.32 15.63 -4.37
N PRO A 530 -54.39 15.76 -5.18
CA PRO A 530 -54.91 14.63 -5.93
C PRO A 530 -53.90 14.11 -6.95
N VAL A 531 -53.84 12.79 -7.09
CA VAL A 531 -53.10 12.11 -8.16
C VAL A 531 -53.68 12.56 -9.50
N VAL A 532 -53.01 13.52 -10.16
CA VAL A 532 -53.19 13.74 -11.58
C VAL A 532 -52.41 12.62 -12.27
N GLU A 533 -53.16 11.64 -12.76
CA GLU A 533 -52.67 10.58 -13.63
C GLU A 533 -52.21 11.19 -14.96
N THR A 534 -50.96 11.67 -14.99
CA THR A 534 -50.31 12.13 -16.21
C THR A 534 -50.13 10.92 -17.11
N LYS A 535 -51.11 10.68 -17.99
CA LYS A 535 -50.96 9.78 -19.13
C LYS A 535 -49.66 10.11 -19.85
N GLU A 536 -48.78 9.13 -19.95
CA GLU A 536 -47.61 9.23 -20.81
C GLU A 536 -48.08 9.55 -22.23
N GLN A 537 -47.84 10.79 -22.67
CA GLN A 537 -47.83 11.06 -24.10
C GLN A 537 -46.59 10.34 -24.66
N PRO A 538 -46.73 9.51 -25.71
CA PRO A 538 -45.58 8.85 -26.31
C PRO A 538 -44.63 9.93 -26.81
N VAL A 539 -43.39 9.89 -26.31
CA VAL A 539 -42.29 10.72 -26.80
C VAL A 539 -42.17 10.44 -28.30
N GLN A 540 -42.45 11.44 -29.13
CA GLN A 540 -42.20 11.31 -30.56
C GLN A 540 -40.69 11.07 -30.76
N PRO A 541 -40.29 10.02 -31.49
CA PRO A 541 -38.87 9.79 -31.76
C PRO A 541 -38.29 11.01 -32.50
N ALA A 542 -37.02 11.29 -32.24
CA ALA A 542 -36.28 12.32 -32.98
C ALA A 542 -36.42 12.06 -34.51
N PRO A 543 -36.53 13.11 -35.32
CA PRO A 543 -36.76 12.96 -36.76
C PRO A 543 -35.70 12.07 -37.40
N GLU A 544 -36.12 11.11 -38.23
CA GLU A 544 -35.22 10.13 -38.83
C GLU A 544 -34.06 10.81 -39.58
N PRO A 545 -32.81 10.31 -39.50
CA PRO A 545 -31.80 10.65 -40.49
C PRO A 545 -32.32 10.15 -41.84
N ALA A 546 -32.55 11.10 -42.75
CA ALA A 546 -33.33 10.88 -43.96
C ALA A 546 -32.75 9.75 -44.84
N HIS A 547 -33.64 8.98 -45.44
CA HIS A 547 -33.32 8.14 -46.59
C HIS A 547 -32.70 9.03 -47.68
N GLU A 548 -31.45 8.77 -48.02
CA GLU A 548 -30.67 9.62 -48.92
C GLU A 548 -30.55 8.93 -50.29
N THR A 549 -30.98 9.62 -51.36
CA THR A 549 -30.79 9.18 -52.75
C THR A 549 -29.71 10.03 -53.41
N VAL A 550 -28.75 9.37 -54.06
CA VAL A 550 -27.64 10.00 -54.81
C VAL A 550 -27.55 9.37 -56.20
N LYS A 551 -27.19 10.19 -57.20
CA LYS A 551 -26.88 9.67 -58.54
C LYS A 551 -25.49 9.07 -58.58
N ARG A 552 -25.34 7.92 -59.23
CA ARG A 552 -24.06 7.23 -59.39
C ARG A 552 -23.06 8.08 -60.18
N GLY A 553 -21.85 8.21 -59.66
CA GLY A 553 -20.72 8.87 -60.30
C GLY A 553 -19.82 7.97 -61.13
N GLY A 554 -18.60 8.47 -61.39
CA GLY A 554 -17.60 7.83 -62.24
C GLY A 554 -16.29 7.48 -61.53
N HIS A 555 -16.24 7.52 -60.19
CA HIS A 555 -15.03 7.18 -59.45
C HIS A 555 -14.67 5.70 -59.59
N ARG A 556 -13.38 5.35 -59.49
CA ARG A 556 -12.92 3.95 -59.65
C ARG A 556 -13.52 3.01 -58.61
N ASP A 557 -13.72 3.53 -57.40
CA ASP A 557 -14.28 2.81 -56.27
C ASP A 557 -15.76 3.22 -56.01
N GLU A 558 -16.47 3.77 -57.01
CA GLU A 558 -17.87 4.22 -56.89
C GLU A 558 -18.81 3.07 -56.51
N LEU A 559 -19.74 3.32 -55.58
CA LEU A 559 -20.80 2.35 -55.25
C LEU A 559 -21.63 1.99 -56.50
N PRO A 560 -21.94 0.70 -56.71
CA PRO A 560 -22.94 0.27 -57.68
C PRO A 560 -24.34 0.84 -57.40
N VAL A 561 -25.23 0.77 -58.38
CA VAL A 561 -26.67 1.05 -58.19
C VAL A 561 -27.24 0.07 -57.16
N GLY A 562 -28.05 0.56 -56.23
CA GLY A 562 -28.67 -0.23 -55.16
C GLY A 562 -28.88 0.53 -53.85
N HIS A 563 -29.42 -0.18 -52.85
CA HIS A 563 -29.74 0.36 -51.52
C HIS A 563 -28.80 -0.24 -50.47
N TYR A 564 -28.20 0.61 -49.64
CA TYR A 564 -27.13 0.26 -48.71
C TYR A 564 -27.49 0.66 -47.28
N VAL A 565 -27.26 -0.24 -46.31
CA VAL A 565 -27.32 0.11 -44.88
C VAL A 565 -25.94 0.64 -44.48
N VAL A 566 -25.84 1.96 -44.41
CA VAL A 566 -24.59 2.67 -44.15
C VAL A 566 -24.39 2.83 -42.64
N VAL A 567 -23.16 2.60 -42.20
CA VAL A 567 -22.73 2.62 -40.78
C VAL A 567 -21.51 3.52 -40.53
N GLY A 568 -21.04 4.22 -41.56
CA GLY A 568 -19.93 5.17 -41.45
C GLY A 568 -19.67 5.91 -42.76
N ALA A 569 -19.19 7.16 -42.65
CA ALA A 569 -18.90 8.04 -43.77
C ALA A 569 -17.55 8.73 -43.58
N PHE A 570 -16.66 8.64 -44.56
CA PHE A 570 -15.26 9.07 -44.45
C PHE A 570 -14.79 9.84 -45.69
N ARG A 571 -14.08 10.95 -45.51
CA ARG A 571 -13.47 11.71 -46.64
C ARG A 571 -12.20 11.08 -47.22
N GLN A 572 -11.57 10.15 -46.50
CA GLN A 572 -10.34 9.45 -46.88
C GLN A 572 -10.61 7.95 -46.95
N LYS A 573 -10.03 7.29 -47.95
CA LYS A 573 -10.23 5.87 -48.23
C LYS A 573 -9.67 4.99 -47.10
N GLU A 574 -8.51 5.37 -46.60
CA GLU A 574 -7.74 4.68 -45.56
C GLU A 574 -8.54 4.58 -44.25
N ASN A 575 -9.38 5.58 -43.96
CA ASN A 575 -10.25 5.60 -42.79
C ASN A 575 -11.47 4.66 -42.98
N ALA A 576 -12.07 4.64 -44.17
CA ALA A 576 -13.11 3.67 -44.50
C ALA A 576 -12.57 2.22 -44.46
N GLU A 577 -11.36 1.99 -44.98
CA GLU A 577 -10.66 0.69 -44.90
C GLU A 577 -10.31 0.28 -43.46
N ARG A 578 -9.91 1.23 -42.61
CA ARG A 578 -9.63 0.96 -41.19
C ARG A 578 -10.91 0.59 -40.44
N TYR A 579 -12.00 1.33 -40.65
CA TYR A 579 -13.30 1.06 -40.04
C TYR A 579 -13.90 -0.28 -40.54
N SER A 580 -13.81 -0.53 -41.84
CA SER A 580 -14.22 -1.80 -42.48
C SER A 580 -13.48 -3.01 -41.92
N ARG A 581 -12.16 -2.90 -41.73
CA ARG A 581 -11.34 -3.95 -41.06
C ARG A 581 -11.74 -4.15 -39.60
N MET A 582 -12.02 -3.09 -38.85
CA MET A 582 -12.49 -3.20 -37.47
C MET A 582 -13.81 -3.97 -37.38
N LEU A 583 -14.81 -3.61 -38.19
CA LEU A 583 -16.08 -4.33 -38.27
C LEU A 583 -15.89 -5.81 -38.62
N ARG A 584 -15.00 -6.11 -39.59
CA ARG A 584 -14.71 -7.48 -40.03
C ARG A 584 -14.06 -8.32 -38.92
N ASN A 585 -13.13 -7.73 -38.16
CA ASN A 585 -12.49 -8.38 -37.02
C ASN A 585 -13.48 -8.66 -35.87
N SER A 586 -14.56 -7.88 -35.77
CA SER A 586 -15.68 -8.11 -34.85
C SER A 586 -16.78 -9.01 -35.43
N GLY A 587 -16.52 -9.72 -36.54
CA GLY A 587 -17.44 -10.70 -37.13
C GLY A 587 -18.50 -10.13 -38.07
N TYR A 588 -18.50 -8.82 -38.34
CA TYR A 588 -19.50 -8.19 -39.20
C TYR A 588 -19.06 -8.21 -40.67
N ASN A 589 -19.85 -8.88 -41.52
CA ASN A 589 -19.69 -8.77 -42.97
C ASN A 589 -19.99 -7.33 -43.40
N ASN A 590 -19.07 -6.73 -44.16
CA ASN A 590 -19.15 -5.34 -44.56
C ASN A 590 -18.23 -5.05 -45.75
N SER A 591 -18.57 -3.98 -46.48
CA SER A 591 -17.76 -3.41 -47.56
C SER A 591 -17.85 -1.89 -47.52
N PHE A 592 -17.13 -1.22 -48.41
CA PHE A 592 -17.16 0.23 -48.55
C PHE A 592 -17.03 0.65 -50.01
N GLY A 593 -17.51 1.85 -50.33
CA GLY A 593 -17.39 2.42 -51.67
C GLY A 593 -17.63 3.93 -51.65
N PHE A 594 -17.28 4.58 -52.75
CA PHE A 594 -17.31 6.03 -52.90
C PHE A 594 -18.61 6.53 -53.52
N VAL A 595 -18.98 7.76 -53.21
CA VAL A 595 -20.05 8.50 -53.91
C VAL A 595 -19.49 9.81 -54.41
N THR A 596 -19.31 9.92 -55.73
CA THR A 596 -18.70 11.09 -56.38
C THR A 596 -19.43 12.39 -56.02
N VAL A 597 -20.77 12.38 -56.03
CA VAL A 597 -21.61 13.56 -55.75
C VAL A 597 -21.41 14.11 -54.32
N LYS A 598 -20.98 13.26 -53.38
CA LYS A 598 -20.77 13.60 -51.97
C LYS A 598 -19.29 13.75 -51.60
N ASN A 599 -18.37 13.29 -52.45
CA ASN A 599 -16.93 13.23 -52.20
C ASN A 599 -16.58 12.47 -50.90
N VAL A 600 -17.26 11.33 -50.68
CA VAL A 600 -17.24 10.54 -49.44
C VAL A 600 -17.20 9.04 -49.75
N TYR A 601 -16.43 8.29 -48.95
CA TYR A 601 -16.49 6.83 -48.85
C TYR A 601 -17.48 6.43 -47.76
N TYR A 602 -18.48 5.63 -48.11
CA TYR A 602 -19.44 5.05 -47.19
C TYR A 602 -19.12 3.59 -46.91
N VAL A 603 -19.10 3.21 -45.62
CA VAL A 603 -18.99 1.82 -45.16
C VAL A 603 -20.39 1.28 -44.90
N HIS A 604 -20.71 0.12 -45.47
CA HIS A 604 -22.03 -0.50 -45.38
C HIS A 604 -21.94 -1.96 -44.91
N VAL A 605 -22.92 -2.38 -44.12
CA VAL A 605 -23.06 -3.75 -43.59
C VAL A 605 -24.06 -4.60 -44.36
N PHE A 606 -24.86 -3.97 -45.23
CA PHE A 606 -25.83 -4.63 -46.08
C PHE A 606 -26.05 -3.87 -47.39
N GLN A 607 -26.38 -4.60 -48.45
CA GLN A 607 -26.74 -4.10 -49.78
C GLN A 607 -27.92 -4.94 -50.31
N SER A 608 -28.93 -4.28 -50.89
CA SER A 608 -30.01 -4.94 -51.64
C SER A 608 -30.43 -4.12 -52.87
N GLY A 609 -31.08 -4.79 -53.83
CA GLY A 609 -31.83 -4.15 -54.92
C GLY A 609 -33.23 -3.68 -54.52
N GLY A 610 -33.70 -4.00 -53.30
CA GLY A 610 -35.00 -3.56 -52.76
C GLY A 610 -34.85 -2.57 -51.59
N LEU A 611 -35.48 -1.40 -51.70
CA LEU A 611 -35.42 -0.34 -50.69
C LEU A 611 -35.98 -0.79 -49.34
N ASP A 612 -37.10 -1.51 -49.33
CA ASP A 612 -37.75 -1.93 -48.07
C ASP A 612 -36.97 -3.06 -47.36
N GLU A 613 -36.23 -3.88 -48.10
CA GLU A 613 -35.31 -4.86 -47.51
C GLU A 613 -34.14 -4.15 -46.81
N ALA A 614 -33.56 -3.12 -47.44
CA ALA A 614 -32.52 -2.30 -46.82
C ALA A 614 -33.04 -1.54 -45.58
N ARG A 615 -34.29 -1.06 -45.59
CA ARG A 615 -34.94 -0.43 -44.41
C ARG A 615 -35.15 -1.42 -43.27
N ASN A 616 -35.70 -2.59 -43.54
CA ASN A 616 -35.87 -3.64 -42.54
C ASN A 616 -34.52 -4.06 -41.93
N MET A 617 -33.49 -4.22 -42.76
CA MET A 617 -32.15 -4.57 -42.28
C MET A 617 -31.49 -3.44 -41.48
N ARG A 618 -31.65 -2.17 -41.88
CA ARG A 618 -31.26 -1.00 -41.07
C ARG A 618 -31.89 -1.10 -39.68
N ASP A 619 -33.18 -1.39 -39.59
CA ASP A 619 -33.89 -1.42 -38.31
C ASP A 619 -33.50 -2.61 -37.44
N GLU A 620 -33.06 -3.73 -38.01
CA GLU A 620 -32.39 -4.82 -37.28
C GLU A 620 -30.98 -4.43 -36.78
N PHE A 621 -30.20 -3.68 -37.57
CA PHE A 621 -28.90 -3.15 -37.11
C PHE A 621 -29.07 -2.09 -36.01
N ARG A 622 -30.08 -1.22 -36.10
CA ARG A 622 -30.36 -0.18 -35.09
C ARG A 622 -30.71 -0.74 -33.70
N LYS A 623 -31.18 -1.99 -33.61
CA LYS A 623 -31.44 -2.69 -32.33
C LYS A 623 -30.16 -3.12 -31.60
N ARG A 624 -29.00 -3.07 -32.26
CA ARG A 624 -27.71 -3.48 -31.67
C ARG A 624 -27.04 -2.29 -30.98
N SER A 625 -26.61 -2.49 -29.74
CA SER A 625 -25.84 -1.52 -28.95
C SER A 625 -24.33 -1.53 -29.25
N GLU A 626 -23.91 -2.28 -30.28
CA GLU A 626 -22.51 -2.38 -30.72
C GLU A 626 -22.26 -1.38 -31.85
N PHE A 627 -21.11 -0.69 -31.81
CA PHE A 627 -20.76 0.39 -32.75
C PHE A 627 -21.82 1.51 -32.81
N GLN A 628 -21.82 2.29 -33.90
CA GLN A 628 -22.82 3.33 -34.18
C GLN A 628 -24.00 2.78 -34.99
N PHE A 629 -24.35 1.49 -34.85
CA PHE A 629 -25.41 0.89 -35.66
C PHE A 629 -26.81 1.48 -35.39
N ALA A 630 -27.03 2.02 -34.18
CA ALA A 630 -28.20 2.84 -33.83
C ALA A 630 -28.39 4.07 -34.76
N GLU A 631 -27.31 4.60 -35.32
CA GLU A 631 -27.30 5.78 -36.21
C GLU A 631 -27.32 5.39 -37.71
N SER A 632 -27.37 4.09 -38.03
CA SER A 632 -27.34 3.62 -39.42
C SER A 632 -28.52 4.15 -40.24
N TRP A 633 -28.29 4.39 -41.54
CA TRP A 633 -29.30 4.90 -42.47
C TRP A 633 -29.27 4.16 -43.82
N VAL A 634 -30.30 4.37 -44.64
CA VAL A 634 -30.31 3.84 -46.01
C VAL A 634 -29.84 4.90 -46.98
N LEU A 635 -28.77 4.58 -47.71
CA LEU A 635 -28.29 5.29 -48.89
C LEU A 635 -28.76 4.54 -50.14
N SER A 636 -29.34 5.24 -51.11
CA SER A 636 -29.74 4.71 -52.41
C SER A 636 -28.90 5.35 -53.50
N VAL A 637 -28.25 4.51 -54.30
CA VAL A 637 -27.45 4.94 -55.46
C VAL A 637 -28.25 4.58 -56.71
N GLU A 638 -28.58 5.59 -57.51
CA GLU A 638 -29.37 5.51 -58.75
C GLU A 638 -28.53 5.81 -60.00
#